data_AF-A0A942LHR6-F1
#
_entry.id   AF-A0A942LHR6-F1
#
_cell.length_a   1.000
_cell.length_b   1.000
_cell.length_c   1.000
_cell.angle_alpha   90.00
_cell.angle_beta   90.00
_cell.angle_gamma   90.00
#
_symmetry.space_group_name_H-M   'P 1'
#
loop_
_entity.id
_entity.type
_entity.pdbx_description
1 polymer ?
#
loop_
_entity_poly.entity_id
_entity_poly.type
_entity_poly.pdbx_seq_one_letter_code
_entity_poly.pdbx_strand_id
1 'polypeptide(L)' 'DRRNKKRVFRQLWIARINAGARACGLTYSQFANGLKKASIEIDRKVLADLAVNDPAAFGSIVEQVKAKLAA' A
#
# COMPACT_ATOMS: atom_id res chain seq x y z
N ASP A 1 -26.54 0.18 6.98
CA ASP A 1 -25.85 0.64 5.76
C ASP A 1 -24.42 1.21 5.92
N ARG A 2 -24.12 2.08 6.90
CA ARG A 2 -22.76 2.67 7.11
C ARG A 2 -21.58 1.67 7.19
N ARG A 3 -21.80 0.43 7.67
CA ARG A 3 -20.77 -0.62 7.74
C ARG A 3 -20.33 -1.10 6.35
N ASN A 4 -21.25 -1.17 5.40
CA ASN A 4 -20.96 -1.62 4.03
C ASN A 4 -20.08 -0.59 3.32
N LYS A 5 -20.41 0.70 3.45
CA LYS A 5 -19.61 1.80 2.88
C LYS A 5 -18.15 1.73 3.33
N LYS A 6 -17.87 1.47 4.61
CA LYS A 6 -16.50 1.27 5.13
C LYS A 6 -15.78 0.08 4.48
N ARG A 7 -16.48 -1.03 4.27
CA ARG A 7 -15.91 -2.24 3.62
C ARG A 7 -15.59 -1.98 2.15
N VAL A 8 -16.48 -1.30 1.42
CA VAL A 8 -16.29 -0.94 0.00
C VAL A 8 -15.07 -0.04 -0.18
N PHE A 9 -14.94 1.02 0.64
CA PHE A 9 -13.76 1.88 0.56
C PHE A 9 -12.46 1.15 0.89
N ARG A 10 -12.48 0.27 1.90
CA ARG A 10 -11.30 -0.53 2.22
C ARG A 10 -10.90 -1.44 1.06
N GLN A 11 -11.88 -2.08 0.39
CA GLN A 11 -11.60 -2.89 -0.81
C GLN A 11 -11.01 -2.03 -1.94
N LEU A 12 -11.56 -0.85 -2.18
CA LEU A 12 -11.04 0.09 -3.18
C LEU A 12 -9.59 0.50 -2.89
N TRP A 13 -9.27 0.83 -1.63
CA TRP A 13 -7.91 1.21 -1.24
C TRP A 13 -6.92 0.05 -1.42
N ILE A 14 -7.32 -1.16 -1.04
CA ILE A 14 -6.48 -2.35 -1.26
C ILE A 14 -6.24 -2.57 -2.75
N ALA A 15 -7.26 -2.41 -3.60
CA ALA A 15 -7.11 -2.58 -5.05
C ALA A 15 -6.13 -1.55 -5.65
N ARG A 16 -6.23 -0.28 -5.24
CA ARG A 16 -5.31 0.79 -5.66
C ARG A 16 -3.87 0.54 -5.22
N ILE A 17 -3.67 0.19 -3.96
CA ILE A 17 -2.34 -0.15 -3.42
C ILE A 17 -1.78 -1.38 -4.13
N ASN A 18 -2.60 -2.39 -4.39
CA ASN A 18 -2.16 -3.60 -5.09
C ASN A 18 -1.71 -3.28 -6.52
N ALA A 19 -2.40 -2.42 -7.24
CA ALA A 19 -1.98 -1.98 -8.58
C ALA A 19 -0.62 -1.28 -8.55
N GLY A 20 -0.42 -0.33 -7.62
CA GLY A 20 0.87 0.35 -7.45
C GLY A 20 1.98 -0.61 -7.02
N ALA A 21 1.74 -1.47 -6.03
CA ALA A 21 2.73 -2.42 -5.55
C ALA A 21 3.15 -3.43 -6.63
N ARG A 22 2.18 -3.88 -7.45
CA ARG A 22 2.44 -4.78 -8.59
C ARG A 22 3.36 -4.14 -9.63
N ALA A 23 3.22 -2.84 -9.90
CA ALA A 23 4.11 -2.12 -10.81
C ALA A 23 5.57 -2.14 -10.34
N CYS A 24 5.79 -2.18 -9.02
CA CYS A 24 7.11 -2.29 -8.40
C CYS A 24 7.57 -3.74 -8.14
N GLY A 25 6.82 -4.74 -8.62
CA GLY A 25 7.14 -6.16 -8.47
C GLY A 25 6.83 -6.77 -7.10
N LEU A 26 5.95 -6.15 -6.30
CA LEU A 26 5.52 -6.66 -5.00
C LEU A 26 4.01 -6.95 -4.97
N THR A 27 3.63 -7.96 -4.21
CA THR A 27 2.21 -8.19 -3.90
C THR A 27 1.76 -7.34 -2.72
N TYR A 28 0.45 -7.05 -2.62
CA TYR A 28 -0.10 -6.35 -1.46
C TYR A 28 0.26 -7.02 -0.12
N SER A 29 0.23 -8.35 -0.04
CA SER A 29 0.58 -9.09 1.18
C SER A 29 2.04 -8.89 1.58
N GLN A 30 2.96 -8.95 0.61
CA GLN A 30 4.37 -8.67 0.86
C GLN A 30 4.56 -7.21 1.29
N PHE A 31 3.97 -6.26 0.56
CA PHE A 31 4.04 -4.84 0.90
C PHE A 31 3.51 -4.55 2.31
N ALA A 32 2.34 -5.10 2.67
CA ALA A 32 1.77 -4.93 4.01
C ALA A 32 2.64 -5.56 5.12
N ASN A 33 3.24 -6.72 4.84
CA ASN A 33 4.20 -7.34 5.76
C ASN A 33 5.46 -6.47 5.92
N GLY A 34 5.99 -5.95 4.82
CA GLY A 34 7.18 -5.12 4.84
C GLY A 34 6.95 -3.75 5.50
N LEU A 35 5.77 -3.14 5.35
CA LEU A 35 5.38 -1.95 6.11
C LEU A 35 5.45 -2.20 7.63
N LYS A 36 4.95 -3.36 8.07
CA LYS A 36 5.02 -3.78 9.48
C LYS A 36 6.46 -4.00 9.94
N LYS A 37 7.30 -4.64 9.12
CA LYS A 37 8.73 -4.83 9.42
C LYS A 37 9.52 -3.52 9.43
N ALA A 38 9.13 -2.56 8.60
CA ALA A 38 9.73 -1.24 8.53
C ALA A 38 9.21 -0.29 9.63
N SER A 39 8.27 -0.73 10.48
CA SER A 39 7.58 0.10 11.47
C SER A 39 6.93 1.37 10.88
N ILE A 40 6.48 1.28 9.63
CA ILE A 40 5.81 2.38 8.92
C ILE A 40 4.30 2.25 9.15
N GLU A 41 3.77 3.05 10.07
CA GLU A 41 2.33 3.12 10.36
C GLU A 41 1.64 4.17 9.47
N ILE A 42 1.31 3.77 8.25
CA ILE A 42 0.53 4.62 7.32
C ILE A 42 -0.82 3.96 7.02
N ASP A 43 -1.87 4.78 7.05
CA ASP A 43 -3.22 4.37 6.70
C ASP A 43 -3.39 4.02 5.22
N ARG A 44 -4.22 3.00 4.96
CA ARG A 44 -4.53 2.54 3.59
C ARG A 44 -5.18 3.60 2.73
N LYS A 45 -5.94 4.52 3.33
CA LYS A 45 -6.54 5.65 2.62
C LYS A 45 -5.45 6.53 2.00
N VAL A 46 -4.45 6.90 2.80
CA VAL A 46 -3.34 7.77 2.39
C VAL A 46 -2.46 7.04 1.37
N LEU A 47 -2.11 5.77 1.64
CA LEU A 47 -1.35 4.96 0.68
C LEU A 47 -2.06 4.79 -0.66
N ALA A 48 -3.38 4.59 -0.66
CA ALA A 48 -4.14 4.44 -1.89
C ALA A 48 -4.30 5.75 -2.66
N ASP A 49 -4.29 6.89 -1.96
CA ASP A 49 -4.30 8.20 -2.58
C ASP A 49 -2.94 8.53 -3.19
N LEU A 50 -1.87 8.28 -2.43
CA LEU A 50 -0.48 8.41 -2.89
C LEU A 50 -0.21 7.53 -4.12
N ALA A 51 -0.66 6.27 -4.11
CA ALA A 51 -0.51 5.36 -5.24
C ALA A 51 -1.16 5.85 -6.54
N VAL A 52 -2.15 6.74 -6.46
CA VAL A 52 -2.89 7.28 -7.62
C VAL A 52 -2.37 8.67 -8.02
N ASN A 53 -2.18 9.55 -7.05
CA ASN A 53 -1.82 10.95 -7.29
C ASN A 53 -0.31 11.16 -7.44
N ASP A 54 0.51 10.35 -6.74
CA ASP A 54 1.96 10.48 -6.75
C ASP A 54 2.64 9.08 -6.79
N PRO A 55 2.72 8.48 -7.98
CA PRO A 55 3.38 7.18 -8.15
C PRO A 55 4.88 7.23 -7.83
N ALA A 56 5.53 8.40 -7.91
CA ALA A 56 6.95 8.54 -7.58
C ALA A 56 7.16 8.40 -6.06
N ALA A 57 6.39 9.14 -5.25
CA ALA A 57 6.44 9.01 -3.80
C ALA A 57 6.03 7.60 -3.33
N PHE A 58 5.01 7.01 -3.95
CA PHE A 58 4.63 5.62 -3.66
C PHE A 58 5.76 4.64 -3.98
N GLY A 59 6.44 4.82 -5.12
CA GLY A 59 7.62 4.04 -5.50
C GLY A 59 8.72 4.08 -4.43
N SER A 60 9.07 5.26 -3.92
CA SER A 60 10.09 5.39 -2.87
C SER A 60 9.71 4.67 -1.57
N ILE A 61 8.42 4.66 -1.19
CA ILE A 61 7.94 3.88 -0.04
C ILE A 61 8.09 2.39 -0.33
N VAL A 62 7.71 1.94 -1.52
CA VAL A 62 7.79 0.54 -1.91
C VAL A 62 9.25 0.05 -1.94
N GLU A 63 10.19 0.87 -2.38
CA GLU A 63 11.62 0.56 -2.34
C GLU A 63 12.15 0.42 -0.91
N GLN A 64 11.80 1.35 -0.01
CA GLN A 64 12.16 1.25 1.41
C GLN A 64 11.61 -0.03 2.04
N VAL A 65 10.34 -0.35 1.73
CA VAL A 65 9.67 -1.57 2.19
C VAL A 65 10.35 -2.82 1.62
N LYS A 66 10.73 -2.80 0.34
CA LYS A 66 11.44 -3.90 -0.32
C LYS A 66 12.82 -4.15 0.30
N ALA A 67 13.56 -3.09 0.62
CA ALA A 67 14.85 -3.19 1.30
C ALA A 67 14.71 -3.84 2.68
N LYS A 68 13.65 -3.54 3.43
CA LYS A 68 13.36 -4.15 4.74
C LYS A 68 12.78 -5.56 4.67
N LEU A 69 12.27 -5.99 3.51
CA LEU A 69 11.77 -7.35 3.30
C LEU A 69 12.89 -8.33 2.94
N ALA A 70 13.94 -7.85 2.26
CA ALA A 70 15.10 -8.64 1.86
C ALA A 70 16.11 -8.86 3.00
N ALA A 71 16.01 -8.07 4.07
CA ALA A 71 16.71 -8.26 5.34
C ALA A 71 15.92 -9.19 6.28
#